data_AF-A0A7C1AHL7-F1
#
_entry.id   AF-A0A7C1AHL7-F1
#
_cell.length_a   1.000
_cell.length_b   1.000
_cell.length_c   1.000
_cell.angle_alpha   90.00
_cell.angle_beta   90.00
_cell.angle_gamma   90.00
#
_symmetry.space_group_name_H-M   'P 1'
#
loop_
_entity.id
_entity.type
_entity.pdbx_description
1 polymer ?
#
loop_
_entity_poly.entity_id
_entity_poly.type
_entity_poly.pdbx_seq_one_letter_code
_entity_poly.pdbx_strand_id
1 'polypeptide(L)'
;TAISLQVSAPGQTGLKLSSPDDLERALEGVALEVAGVWLEPGHAAANAASALQQVWSNRGLSDDEVIGGFGFDPLGVLARTGGHPLSFEQAFDEMARCARQTHDRYPQVTAILADARPYHDGGASEAQELSCLCATMTSYLRAMEEAGLSPRDGLAQMEFALACDADFFTGIAKLRAARALIARIADVSGAGDALPGIRLHAMTSLRMFAKLDPHVNILRTTIASAAAALGGADSLTVLPFTYANGQPDALARRIARNIQIILLEEASLGAVIDPSGGSWYVEDFTQDLAAKAWTLFQEIEAQGGMAEALSKGFIQSMLAETAEARARDIALGKEELTGVSSFPDLDETPVSVDPHPVPDDLEDPAITVEPIPLRRPAEPFEMLREASDAYLEACEHRPGISLLTLGRSSDYGARASYAEMFFAAGGIETVAIDGSGAYDKSVSPIACLCASDDIYGDEGAQTAKTLKDAGAMRVYLVGRPGDMRKELRQAGVDGFIHQGCNIIEMLDDAHDVLGLKRR
;
A
#
# COMPACT_ATOMS: atom_id res chain seq x y z
N THR A 1 0.89 13.16 22.60
CA THR A 1 1.10 11.83 22.00
C THR A 1 -0.21 11.10 22.04
N ALA A 2 -0.66 10.51 20.94
CA ALA A 2 -1.90 9.75 20.84
C ALA A 2 -1.60 8.27 20.59
N ILE A 3 -2.56 7.38 20.90
CA ILE A 3 -2.48 5.95 20.64
C ILE A 3 -3.56 5.59 19.62
N SER A 4 -3.16 5.07 18.46
CA SER A 4 -4.07 4.30 17.61
C SER A 4 -4.00 2.83 18.04
N LEU A 5 -5.14 2.23 18.35
CA LEU A 5 -5.27 0.86 18.82
C LEU A 5 -6.17 0.07 17.88
N GLN A 6 -5.55 -0.84 17.13
CA GLN A 6 -6.25 -1.77 16.26
C GLN A 6 -6.84 -2.93 17.05
N VAL A 7 -8.13 -3.18 16.89
CA VAL A 7 -8.83 -4.28 17.54
C VAL A 7 -8.97 -5.45 16.57
N SER A 8 -8.81 -6.67 17.07
CA SER A 8 -9.07 -7.87 16.27
C SER A 8 -10.56 -7.97 15.96
N ALA A 9 -10.89 -8.11 14.69
CA ALA A 9 -12.25 -8.29 14.20
C ALA A 9 -12.21 -9.12 12.92
N PRO A 10 -13.35 -9.64 12.42
CA PRO A 10 -13.36 -10.30 11.12
C PRO A 10 -12.65 -9.48 10.03
N GLY A 11 -11.73 -10.10 9.29
CA GLY A 11 -10.89 -9.45 8.27
C GLY A 11 -9.83 -8.47 8.80
N GLN A 12 -9.63 -8.38 10.13
CA GLN A 12 -8.67 -7.47 10.76
C GLN A 12 -7.95 -8.08 11.96
N THR A 13 -6.63 -7.98 11.99
CA THR A 13 -5.81 -8.41 13.13
C THR A 13 -5.64 -7.27 14.13
N GLY A 14 -5.43 -7.59 15.41
CA GLY A 14 -5.24 -6.57 16.44
C GLY A 14 -5.35 -7.14 17.85
N LEU A 15 -5.62 -6.26 18.82
CA LEU A 15 -5.92 -6.65 20.19
C LEU A 15 -7.22 -7.45 20.23
N LYS A 16 -7.17 -8.70 20.68
CA LYS A 16 -8.37 -9.51 20.92
C LYS A 16 -9.06 -9.03 22.19
N LEU A 17 -10.31 -8.56 22.06
CA LEU A 17 -11.16 -8.16 23.18
C LEU A 17 -12.11 -9.31 23.55
N SER A 18 -11.59 -10.30 24.30
CA SER A 18 -12.42 -11.41 24.79
C SER A 18 -13.19 -11.03 26.07
N SER A 19 -12.68 -10.04 26.79
CA SER A 19 -13.29 -9.44 27.97
C SER A 19 -13.01 -7.93 28.03
N PRO A 20 -13.81 -7.14 28.76
CA PRO A 20 -13.52 -5.72 28.98
C PRO A 20 -12.15 -5.47 29.62
N ASP A 21 -11.64 -6.41 30.42
CA ASP A 21 -10.35 -6.32 31.11
C ASP A 21 -9.14 -6.39 30.15
N ASP A 22 -9.31 -6.91 28.94
CA ASP A 22 -8.23 -7.01 27.96
C ASP A 22 -7.72 -5.64 27.52
N LEU A 23 -8.64 -4.69 27.34
CA LEU A 23 -8.29 -3.31 26.99
C LEU A 23 -7.66 -2.57 28.18
N GLU A 24 -8.18 -2.77 29.39
CA GLU A 24 -7.61 -2.21 30.62
C GLU A 24 -6.14 -2.63 30.78
N ARG A 25 -5.85 -3.92 30.58
CA ARG A 25 -4.49 -4.48 30.62
C ARG A 25 -3.61 -3.94 29.49
N ALA A 26 -4.13 -3.81 28.27
CA ALA A 26 -3.37 -3.25 27.16
C ALA A 26 -2.98 -1.78 27.39
N LEU A 27 -3.79 -1.04 28.15
CA LEU A 27 -3.58 0.37 28.49
C LEU A 27 -2.96 0.55 29.89
N GLU A 28 -2.44 -0.51 30.51
CA GLU A 28 -1.80 -0.43 31.83
C GLU A 28 -0.61 0.53 31.78
N GLY A 29 -0.56 1.47 32.73
CA GLY A 29 0.50 2.49 32.81
C GLY A 29 0.37 3.66 31.82
N VAL A 30 -0.68 3.69 30.99
CA VAL A 30 -0.97 4.83 30.10
C VAL A 30 -1.81 5.88 30.84
N ALA A 31 -1.33 7.12 30.87
CA ALA A 31 -2.08 8.28 31.36
C ALA A 31 -3.07 8.76 30.28
N LEU A 32 -4.32 8.29 30.34
CA LEU A 32 -5.33 8.48 29.29
C LEU A 32 -5.86 9.92 29.20
N GLU A 33 -5.69 10.71 30.25
CA GLU A 33 -5.99 12.14 30.31
C GLU A 33 -4.99 13.00 29.50
N VAL A 34 -3.85 12.42 29.10
CA VAL A 34 -2.83 13.08 28.24
C VAL A 34 -2.63 12.33 26.93
N ALA A 35 -2.70 10.99 26.96
CA ALA A 35 -2.54 10.12 25.82
C ALA A 35 -3.88 9.52 25.41
N GLY A 36 -4.64 10.29 24.62
CA GLY A 36 -5.93 9.84 24.09
C GLY A 36 -5.81 8.58 23.23
N VAL A 37 -6.90 7.81 23.17
CA VAL A 37 -6.97 6.52 22.49
C VAL A 37 -7.97 6.58 21.34
N TRP A 38 -7.49 6.31 20.14
CA TRP A 38 -8.29 6.14 18.94
C TRP A 38 -8.36 4.66 18.59
N LEU A 39 -9.57 4.13 18.49
CA LEU A 39 -9.80 2.75 18.12
C LEU A 39 -9.88 2.61 16.60
N GLU A 40 -9.27 1.56 16.08
CA GLU A 40 -9.55 1.04 14.74
C GLU A 40 -10.27 -0.31 14.93
N PRO A 41 -11.60 -0.31 15.12
CA PRO A 41 -12.29 -1.45 15.70
C PRO A 41 -12.77 -2.50 14.69
N GLY A 42 -12.77 -2.19 13.39
CA GLY A 42 -13.39 -3.04 12.37
C GLY A 42 -14.87 -3.32 12.68
N HIS A 43 -15.29 -4.58 12.50
CA HIS A 43 -16.66 -5.03 12.85
C HIS A 43 -16.99 -4.96 14.35
N ALA A 44 -15.99 -4.75 15.23
CA ALA A 44 -16.18 -4.75 16.68
C ALA A 44 -16.48 -3.35 17.27
N ALA A 45 -16.85 -2.37 16.44
CA ALA A 45 -16.97 -0.95 16.82
C ALA A 45 -17.77 -0.70 18.12
N ALA A 46 -18.98 -1.25 18.23
CA ALA A 46 -19.82 -1.08 19.42
C ALA A 46 -19.21 -1.70 20.69
N ASN A 47 -18.61 -2.89 20.57
CA ASN A 47 -17.99 -3.59 21.69
C ASN A 47 -16.70 -2.88 22.13
N ALA A 48 -15.88 -2.44 21.19
CA ALA A 48 -14.64 -1.72 21.46
C ALA A 48 -14.90 -0.35 22.09
N ALA A 49 -15.89 0.39 21.60
CA ALA A 49 -16.32 1.66 22.19
C ALA A 49 -16.79 1.47 23.64
N SER A 50 -17.62 0.45 23.89
CA SER A 50 -18.10 0.12 25.25
C SER A 50 -16.95 -0.27 26.18
N ALA A 51 -15.97 -1.05 25.68
CA ALA A 51 -14.79 -1.42 26.46
C ALA A 51 -13.95 -0.20 26.84
N LEU A 52 -13.72 0.74 25.91
CA LEU A 52 -12.95 1.95 26.19
C LEU A 52 -13.66 2.87 27.19
N GLN A 53 -14.98 3.03 27.06
CA GLN A 53 -15.79 3.77 28.04
C GLN A 53 -15.70 3.14 29.44
N GLN A 54 -15.69 1.81 29.53
CA GLN A 54 -15.53 1.10 30.80
C GLN A 54 -14.14 1.36 31.41
N VAL A 55 -13.08 1.37 30.61
CA VAL A 55 -11.72 1.71 31.06
C VAL A 55 -11.69 3.12 31.66
N TRP A 56 -12.27 4.11 30.97
CA TRP A 56 -12.36 5.47 31.51
C TRP A 56 -13.12 5.54 32.83
N SER A 57 -14.26 4.85 32.92
CA SER A 57 -15.05 4.80 34.15
C SER A 57 -14.31 4.11 35.30
N ASN A 58 -13.60 3.01 35.03
CA ASN A 58 -12.80 2.27 36.01
C ASN A 58 -11.65 3.11 36.57
N ARG A 59 -11.05 3.96 35.72
CA ARG A 59 -9.99 4.90 36.11
C ARG A 59 -10.51 6.19 36.74
N GLY A 60 -11.83 6.35 36.85
CA GLY A 60 -12.47 7.51 37.45
C GLY A 60 -12.27 8.81 36.65
N LEU A 61 -12.04 8.71 35.34
CA LEU A 61 -11.94 9.86 34.45
C LEU A 61 -13.33 10.45 34.22
N SER A 62 -13.44 11.77 34.33
CA SER A 62 -14.66 12.48 34.00
C SER A 62 -14.86 12.59 32.49
N ASP A 63 -16.10 12.79 32.06
CA ASP A 63 -16.43 12.86 30.64
C ASP A 63 -15.71 14.03 29.91
N ASP A 64 -15.33 15.09 30.63
CA ASP A 64 -14.55 16.23 30.09
C ASP A 64 -13.04 15.92 29.96
N GLU A 65 -12.52 14.94 30.69
CA GLU A 65 -11.09 14.59 30.71
C GLU A 65 -10.71 13.56 29.65
N VAL A 66 -11.67 12.79 29.14
CA VAL A 66 -11.40 11.71 28.18
C VAL A 66 -11.16 12.26 26.78
N ILE A 67 -10.09 11.78 26.14
CA ILE A 67 -9.71 12.16 24.78
C ILE A 67 -9.61 10.87 23.96
N GLY A 68 -10.22 10.85 22.76
CA GLY A 68 -10.11 9.67 21.90
C GLY A 68 -11.06 9.65 20.72
N GLY A 69 -11.20 8.46 20.14
CA GLY A 69 -12.12 8.20 19.03
C GLY A 69 -12.57 6.74 19.00
N PHE A 70 -13.85 6.50 18.71
CA PHE A 70 -14.41 5.15 18.64
C PHE A 70 -14.24 4.47 17.28
N GLY A 71 -14.04 5.24 16.21
CA GLY A 71 -13.65 4.71 14.90
C GLY A 71 -14.72 3.92 14.16
N PHE A 72 -16.00 4.26 14.32
CA PHE A 72 -17.06 3.64 13.52
C PHE A 72 -16.89 3.97 12.03
N ASP A 73 -16.83 2.94 11.19
CA ASP A 73 -16.74 3.07 9.72
C ASP A 73 -17.39 1.87 8.99
N PRO A 74 -18.73 1.74 9.01
CA PRO A 74 -19.39 0.58 8.40
C PRO A 74 -19.08 0.42 6.90
N LEU A 75 -18.90 1.51 6.15
CA LEU A 75 -18.59 1.46 4.70
C LEU A 75 -17.14 1.10 4.41
N GLY A 76 -16.17 1.67 5.13
CA GLY A 76 -14.76 1.30 4.96
C GLY A 76 -14.49 -0.15 5.39
N VAL A 77 -15.15 -0.60 6.46
CA VAL A 77 -15.09 -2.00 6.90
C VAL A 77 -15.73 -2.93 5.86
N LEU A 78 -16.94 -2.62 5.37
CA LEU A 78 -17.59 -3.40 4.32
C LEU A 78 -16.73 -3.47 3.04
N ALA A 79 -16.14 -2.35 2.64
CA ALA A 79 -15.26 -2.28 1.47
C ALA A 79 -14.03 -3.17 1.63
N ARG A 80 -13.41 -3.18 2.82
CA ARG A 80 -12.22 -3.99 3.13
C ARG A 80 -12.54 -5.49 3.20
N THR A 81 -13.61 -5.87 3.88
CA THR A 81 -13.89 -7.29 4.20
C THR A 81 -14.91 -7.95 3.29
N GLY A 82 -15.64 -7.18 2.47
CA GLY A 82 -16.66 -7.69 1.55
C GLY A 82 -17.97 -8.10 2.22
N GLY A 83 -18.12 -7.93 3.53
CA GLY A 83 -19.36 -8.24 4.24
C GLY A 83 -19.53 -7.43 5.50
N HIS A 84 -20.78 -7.27 5.97
CA HIS A 84 -21.13 -6.59 7.22
C HIS A 84 -22.25 -7.36 7.94
N PRO A 85 -22.20 -7.50 9.29
CA PRO A 85 -23.18 -8.30 10.04
C PRO A 85 -24.57 -7.65 10.13
N LEU A 86 -24.65 -6.33 9.92
CA LEU A 86 -25.90 -5.56 9.94
C LEU A 86 -26.27 -5.06 8.54
N SER A 87 -27.57 -4.82 8.30
CA SER A 87 -28.03 -4.09 7.12
C SER A 87 -27.52 -2.64 7.13
N PHE A 88 -27.60 -1.92 5.99
CA PHE A 88 -27.10 -0.55 5.89
C PHE A 88 -27.86 0.37 6.85
N GLU A 89 -29.18 0.22 6.90
CA GLU A 89 -30.05 0.94 7.85
C GLU A 89 -29.61 0.68 9.30
N GLN A 90 -29.43 -0.59 9.69
CA GLN A 90 -29.03 -0.94 11.04
C GLN A 90 -27.62 -0.45 11.41
N ALA A 91 -26.67 -0.55 10.48
CA ALA A 91 -25.29 -0.11 10.67
C ALA A 91 -25.21 1.42 10.81
N PHE A 92 -25.92 2.16 9.96
CA PHE A 92 -26.00 3.62 10.02
C PHE A 92 -26.75 4.09 11.28
N ASP A 93 -27.82 3.41 11.66
CA ASP A 93 -28.54 3.70 12.91
C ASP A 93 -27.65 3.50 14.15
N GLU A 94 -26.84 2.43 14.17
CA GLU A 94 -25.90 2.18 15.27
C GLU A 94 -24.80 3.23 15.33
N MET A 95 -24.18 3.53 14.19
CA MET A 95 -23.18 4.58 14.06
C MET A 95 -23.73 5.94 14.50
N ALA A 96 -24.89 6.36 14.00
CA ALA A 96 -25.50 7.64 14.33
C ALA A 96 -25.93 7.72 15.81
N ARG A 97 -26.39 6.61 16.39
CA ARG A 97 -26.67 6.52 17.83
C ARG A 97 -25.41 6.72 18.66
N CYS A 98 -24.29 6.09 18.27
CA CYS A 98 -23.00 6.28 18.93
C CYS A 98 -22.54 7.75 18.81
N ALA A 99 -22.65 8.36 17.63
CA ALA A 99 -22.31 9.76 17.42
C ALA A 99 -23.10 10.71 18.33
N ARG A 100 -24.42 10.51 18.45
CA ARG A 100 -25.26 11.33 19.34
C ARG A 100 -24.89 11.17 20.81
N GLN A 101 -24.72 9.92 21.27
CA GLN A 101 -24.31 9.66 22.65
C GLN A 101 -22.94 10.25 22.97
N THR A 102 -22.03 10.23 22.00
CA THR A 102 -20.69 10.80 22.13
C THR A 102 -20.76 12.32 22.17
N HIS A 103 -21.51 12.94 21.26
CA HIS A 103 -21.75 14.39 21.24
C HIS A 103 -22.32 14.92 22.56
N ASP A 104 -23.34 14.23 23.11
CA ASP A 104 -24.03 14.68 24.32
C ASP A 104 -23.18 14.53 25.60
N ARG A 105 -22.15 13.67 25.56
CA ARG A 105 -21.44 13.23 26.75
C ARG A 105 -19.95 13.60 26.76
N TYR A 106 -19.23 13.36 25.67
CA TYR A 106 -17.78 13.41 25.60
C TYR A 106 -17.30 14.52 24.64
N PRO A 107 -16.99 15.73 25.14
CA PRO A 107 -16.66 16.88 24.28
C PRO A 107 -15.35 16.73 23.49
N GLN A 108 -14.44 15.84 23.91
CA GLN A 108 -13.14 15.62 23.26
C GLN A 108 -13.03 14.26 22.55
N VAL A 109 -14.16 13.55 22.39
CA VAL A 109 -14.21 12.23 21.74
C VAL A 109 -15.03 12.31 20.46
N THR A 110 -14.58 11.58 19.43
CA THR A 110 -15.28 11.42 18.16
C THR A 110 -15.80 10.00 18.01
N ALA A 111 -16.94 9.83 17.36
CA ALA A 111 -17.53 8.51 17.17
C ALA A 111 -17.07 7.85 15.86
N ILE A 112 -16.87 8.63 14.81
CA ILE A 112 -16.76 8.15 13.44
C ILE A 112 -15.36 8.41 12.89
N LEU A 113 -14.81 7.42 12.19
CA LEU A 113 -13.63 7.59 11.35
C LEU A 113 -14.04 7.32 9.91
N ALA A 114 -14.11 8.34 9.06
CA ALA A 114 -14.22 8.13 7.63
C ALA A 114 -12.85 7.68 7.09
N ASP A 115 -12.63 6.36 6.99
CA ASP A 115 -11.36 5.78 6.58
C ASP A 115 -11.33 5.53 5.07
N ALA A 116 -10.50 6.28 4.36
CA ALA A 116 -10.28 6.07 2.93
C ALA A 116 -9.06 5.19 2.61
N ARG A 117 -8.27 4.79 3.62
CA ARG A 117 -7.11 3.90 3.46
C ARG A 117 -7.45 2.56 2.77
N PRO A 118 -8.60 1.88 3.03
CA PRO A 118 -8.96 0.66 2.31
C PRO A 118 -8.96 0.82 0.78
N TYR A 119 -9.40 1.98 0.28
CA TYR A 119 -9.46 2.25 -1.16
C TYR A 119 -8.07 2.46 -1.75
N HIS A 120 -7.19 3.18 -1.03
CA HIS A 120 -5.77 3.29 -1.40
C HIS A 120 -5.10 1.92 -1.44
N ASP A 121 -5.28 1.11 -0.40
CA ASP A 121 -4.74 -0.25 -0.32
C ASP A 121 -5.25 -1.13 -1.49
N GLY A 122 -6.49 -0.91 -1.92
CA GLY A 122 -7.14 -1.51 -3.09
C GLY A 122 -6.56 -1.14 -4.45
N GLY A 123 -5.67 -0.15 -4.49
CA GLY A 123 -5.02 0.33 -5.72
C GLY A 123 -5.56 1.65 -6.26
N ALA A 124 -6.39 2.37 -5.52
CA ALA A 124 -6.86 3.70 -5.91
C ALA A 124 -5.71 4.65 -6.29
N SER A 125 -5.99 5.54 -7.24
CA SER A 125 -5.26 6.80 -7.38
C SER A 125 -5.66 7.76 -6.26
N GLU A 126 -4.85 8.77 -6.02
CA GLU A 126 -5.12 9.78 -4.99
C GLU A 126 -6.47 10.50 -5.19
N ALA A 127 -6.87 10.74 -6.44
CA ALA A 127 -8.16 11.36 -6.74
C ALA A 127 -9.34 10.45 -6.38
N GLN A 128 -9.18 9.13 -6.57
CA GLN A 128 -10.19 8.13 -6.21
C GLN A 128 -10.27 7.91 -4.70
N GLU A 129 -9.14 7.92 -3.99
CA GLU A 129 -9.15 7.86 -2.51
C GLU A 129 -9.91 9.07 -1.94
N LEU A 130 -9.61 10.28 -2.43
CA LEU A 130 -10.30 11.50 -2.02
C LEU A 130 -11.79 11.50 -2.40
N SER A 131 -12.16 10.98 -3.57
CA SER A 131 -13.58 10.90 -3.95
C SER A 131 -14.35 9.92 -3.07
N CYS A 132 -13.72 8.80 -2.69
CA CYS A 132 -14.29 7.84 -1.75
C CYS A 132 -14.45 8.47 -0.35
N LEU A 133 -13.44 9.22 0.12
CA LEU A 133 -13.54 9.98 1.37
C LEU A 133 -14.76 10.92 1.37
N CYS A 134 -14.94 11.69 0.30
CA CYS A 134 -16.07 12.61 0.11
C CYS A 134 -17.43 11.90 0.12
N ALA A 135 -17.54 10.75 -0.57
CA ALA A 135 -18.78 9.98 -0.66
C ALA A 135 -19.13 9.30 0.67
N THR A 136 -18.13 8.77 1.39
CA THR A 136 -18.29 8.23 2.73
C THR A 136 -18.71 9.32 3.71
N MET A 137 -18.03 10.47 3.69
CA MET A 137 -18.37 11.64 4.49
C MET A 137 -19.83 12.06 4.31
N THR A 138 -20.26 12.19 3.05
CA THR A 138 -21.61 12.63 2.70
C THR A 138 -22.66 11.62 3.15
N SER A 139 -22.37 10.32 3.01
CA SER A 139 -23.26 9.24 3.46
C SER A 139 -23.46 9.27 4.99
N TYR A 140 -22.38 9.49 5.75
CA TYR A 140 -22.44 9.55 7.21
C TYR A 140 -23.13 10.82 7.73
N LEU A 141 -22.90 11.97 7.10
CA LEU A 141 -23.62 13.20 7.43
C LEU A 141 -25.14 13.04 7.23
N ARG A 142 -25.56 12.44 6.10
CA ARG A 142 -26.99 12.17 5.84
C ARG A 142 -27.59 11.23 6.90
N ALA A 143 -26.91 10.13 7.21
CA ALA A 143 -27.37 9.18 8.23
C ALA A 143 -27.51 9.82 9.62
N MET A 144 -26.56 10.67 10.02
CA MET A 144 -26.64 11.39 11.28
C MET A 144 -27.75 12.44 11.30
N GLU A 145 -27.98 13.13 10.18
CA GLU A 145 -29.08 14.10 10.03
C GLU A 145 -30.44 13.42 10.12
N GLU A 146 -30.63 12.28 9.47
CA GLU A 146 -31.84 11.45 9.59
C GLU A 146 -32.06 10.95 11.03
N ALA A 147 -30.97 10.71 11.76
CA ALA A 147 -31.00 10.37 13.18
C ALA A 147 -31.17 11.60 14.11
N GLY A 148 -31.27 12.81 13.58
CA GLY A 148 -31.58 14.04 14.32
C GLY A 148 -30.39 14.84 14.84
N LEU A 149 -29.15 14.53 14.42
CA LEU A 149 -28.00 15.42 14.65
C LEU A 149 -27.94 16.49 13.55
N SER A 150 -27.65 17.74 13.92
CA SER A 150 -27.45 18.77 12.90
C SER A 150 -26.20 18.44 12.06
N PRO A 151 -26.11 18.86 10.78
CA PRO A 151 -24.91 18.64 9.97
C PRO A 151 -23.62 19.16 10.64
N ARG A 152 -23.71 20.26 11.38
CA ARG A 152 -22.60 20.81 12.19
C ARG A 152 -22.14 19.83 13.27
N ASP A 153 -23.08 19.32 14.06
CA ASP A 153 -22.76 18.44 15.19
C ASP A 153 -22.35 17.05 14.70
N GLY A 154 -22.95 16.58 13.60
CA GLY A 154 -22.53 15.37 12.90
C GLY A 154 -21.10 15.49 12.40
N LEU A 155 -20.74 16.59 11.72
CA LEU A 155 -19.37 16.81 11.26
C LEU A 155 -18.37 16.87 12.41
N ALA A 156 -18.73 17.48 13.54
CA ALA A 156 -17.89 17.52 14.75
C ALA A 156 -17.65 16.15 15.39
N GLN A 157 -18.42 15.11 15.01
CA GLN A 157 -18.23 13.73 15.48
C GLN A 157 -17.39 12.86 14.54
N MET A 158 -16.87 13.44 13.45
CA MET A 158 -16.11 12.74 12.43
C MET A 158 -14.63 13.08 12.46
N GLU A 159 -13.81 12.08 12.21
CA GLU A 159 -12.41 12.20 11.81
C GLU A 159 -12.21 11.56 10.43
N PHE A 160 -11.11 11.91 9.77
CA PHE A 160 -10.82 11.45 8.42
C PHE A 160 -9.45 10.78 8.41
N ALA A 161 -9.33 9.62 7.75
CA ALA A 161 -8.05 8.95 7.55
C ALA A 161 -7.70 8.78 6.08
N LEU A 162 -6.45 9.09 5.74
CA LEU A 162 -5.87 8.90 4.41
C LEU A 162 -4.54 8.17 4.51
N ALA A 163 -4.20 7.41 3.47
CA ALA A 163 -2.87 6.86 3.31
C ALA A 163 -1.89 7.96 2.88
N CYS A 164 -0.59 7.78 3.08
CA CYS A 164 0.45 8.61 2.49
C CYS A 164 1.57 7.71 2.00
N ASP A 165 1.95 7.80 0.73
CA ASP A 165 3.02 7.01 0.16
C ASP A 165 4.28 7.85 -0.11
N ALA A 166 5.26 7.26 -0.78
CA ALA A 166 6.56 7.87 -1.02
C ALA A 166 6.55 8.91 -2.16
N ASP A 167 5.43 9.13 -2.86
CA ASP A 167 5.32 10.25 -3.80
C ASP A 167 5.12 11.56 -3.03
N PHE A 168 6.25 12.21 -2.75
CA PHE A 168 6.34 13.30 -1.79
C PHE A 168 5.39 14.47 -2.05
N PHE A 169 5.39 15.02 -3.27
CA PHE A 169 4.55 16.18 -3.58
C PHE A 169 3.09 15.80 -3.72
N THR A 170 2.83 14.57 -4.18
CA THR A 170 1.48 14.01 -4.28
C THR A 170 0.86 13.81 -2.90
N GLY A 171 1.61 13.31 -1.91
CA GLY A 171 1.15 13.23 -0.53
C GLY A 171 0.80 14.60 0.06
N ILE A 172 1.63 15.63 -0.19
CA ILE A 172 1.38 17.00 0.26
C ILE A 172 0.09 17.55 -0.38
N ALA A 173 -0.03 17.45 -1.71
CA ALA A 173 -1.18 17.95 -2.45
C ALA A 173 -2.46 17.21 -2.06
N LYS A 174 -2.40 15.90 -1.82
CA LYS A 174 -3.55 15.09 -1.40
C LYS A 174 -4.14 15.56 -0.08
N LEU A 175 -3.33 15.75 0.95
CA LEU A 175 -3.84 16.17 2.26
C LEU A 175 -4.42 17.60 2.22
N ARG A 176 -3.79 18.50 1.44
CA ARG A 176 -4.33 19.84 1.19
C ARG A 176 -5.67 19.78 0.44
N ALA A 177 -5.75 18.95 -0.61
CA ALA A 177 -6.97 18.74 -1.39
C ALA A 177 -8.09 18.14 -0.51
N ALA A 178 -7.77 17.20 0.37
CA ALA A 178 -8.73 16.62 1.32
C ALA A 178 -9.38 17.70 2.18
N ARG A 179 -8.59 18.60 2.78
CA ARG A 179 -9.13 19.70 3.59
C ARG A 179 -10.01 20.64 2.78
N ALA A 180 -9.63 20.96 1.55
CA ALA A 180 -10.44 21.80 0.66
C ALA A 180 -11.78 21.14 0.28
N LEU A 181 -11.77 19.84 0.01
CA LEU A 181 -12.96 19.05 -0.31
C LEU A 181 -13.90 18.93 0.90
N ILE A 182 -13.36 18.60 2.08
CA ILE A 182 -14.11 18.53 3.33
C ILE A 182 -14.75 19.89 3.64
N ALA A 183 -13.98 20.98 3.53
CA ALA A 183 -14.51 22.34 3.70
C ALA A 183 -15.66 22.63 2.74
N ARG A 184 -15.52 22.23 1.47
CA ARG A 184 -16.57 22.45 0.47
C ARG A 184 -17.86 21.68 0.78
N ILE A 185 -17.75 20.42 1.21
CA ILE A 185 -18.91 19.61 1.61
C ILE A 185 -19.55 20.22 2.86
N ALA A 186 -18.74 20.57 3.86
CA ALA A 186 -19.21 21.21 5.08
C ALA A 186 -19.98 22.51 4.81
N ASP A 187 -19.47 23.38 3.94
CA ASP A 187 -20.14 24.62 3.56
C ASP A 187 -21.51 24.37 2.91
N VAL A 188 -21.58 23.43 1.97
CA VAL A 188 -22.83 23.09 1.28
C VAL A 188 -23.84 22.43 2.22
N SER A 189 -23.36 21.66 3.20
CA SER A 189 -24.18 21.03 4.24
C SER A 189 -24.56 21.97 5.39
N GLY A 190 -24.07 23.23 5.41
CA GLY A 190 -24.32 24.16 6.52
C GLY A 190 -23.54 23.81 7.81
N ALA A 191 -22.45 23.05 7.68
CA ALA A 191 -21.59 22.57 8.76
C ALA A 191 -20.23 23.30 8.85
N GLY A 192 -20.03 24.39 8.08
CA GLY A 192 -18.75 25.11 8.01
C GLY A 192 -18.18 25.56 9.36
N ASP A 193 -19.04 25.87 10.34
CA ASP A 193 -18.62 26.26 11.70
C ASP A 193 -17.91 25.13 12.48
N ALA A 194 -18.05 23.87 12.06
CA ALA A 194 -17.38 22.73 12.70
C ALA A 194 -15.96 22.47 12.15
N LEU A 195 -15.57 23.11 11.04
CA LEU A 195 -14.28 22.87 10.37
C LEU A 195 -13.04 23.03 11.26
N PRO A 196 -12.95 24.02 12.18
CA PRO A 196 -11.77 24.15 13.03
C PRO A 196 -11.51 22.95 13.96
N GLY A 197 -12.52 22.11 14.21
CA GLY A 197 -12.41 20.92 15.05
C GLY A 197 -12.08 19.63 14.29
N ILE A 198 -12.02 19.68 12.95
CA ILE A 198 -11.83 18.48 12.14
C ILE A 198 -10.38 18.00 12.18
N ARG A 199 -10.22 16.69 12.44
CA ARG A 199 -8.93 16.00 12.46
C ARG A 199 -8.75 15.13 11.21
N LEU A 200 -7.60 15.29 10.57
CA LEU A 200 -7.12 14.50 9.46
C LEU A 200 -5.94 13.64 9.90
N HIS A 201 -6.18 12.34 10.02
CA HIS A 201 -5.16 11.33 10.28
C HIS A 201 -4.49 10.90 8.97
N ALA A 202 -3.17 10.84 8.98
CA ALA A 202 -2.39 10.22 7.91
C ALA A 202 -1.73 8.94 8.42
N MET A 203 -1.69 7.91 7.57
CA MET A 203 -0.95 6.68 7.83
C MET A 203 -0.03 6.39 6.65
N THR A 204 1.22 6.02 6.91
CA THR A 204 2.10 5.59 5.82
C THR A 204 1.51 4.36 5.11
N SER A 205 1.51 4.37 3.79
CA SER A 205 0.90 3.37 2.90
C SER A 205 1.36 1.94 3.17
N LEU A 206 0.44 1.00 3.34
CA LEU A 206 0.72 -0.44 3.34
C LEU A 206 1.10 -0.92 1.94
N ARG A 207 0.41 -0.41 0.93
CA ARG A 207 0.61 -0.72 -0.48
C ARG A 207 2.07 -0.56 -0.91
N MET A 208 2.80 0.44 -0.41
CA MET A 208 4.17 0.72 -0.87
C MET A 208 5.25 -0.23 -0.28
N PHE A 209 4.89 -1.11 0.65
CA PHE A 209 5.87 -1.96 1.34
C PHE A 209 6.24 -3.19 0.52
N ALA A 210 7.53 -3.53 0.56
CA ALA A 210 8.06 -4.78 0.06
C ALA A 210 8.54 -5.67 1.22
N LYS A 211 8.42 -6.99 1.07
CA LYS A 211 9.07 -7.98 1.94
C LYS A 211 10.56 -8.08 1.66
N LEU A 212 10.94 -7.87 0.39
CA LEU A 212 12.31 -7.80 -0.10
C LEU A 212 12.92 -6.45 0.28
N ASP A 213 14.18 -6.49 0.67
CA ASP A 213 14.97 -5.41 1.24
C ASP A 213 14.14 -4.51 2.17
N PRO A 214 13.65 -5.05 3.30
CA PRO A 214 12.69 -4.35 4.14
C PRO A 214 13.25 -3.06 4.73
N HIS A 215 14.58 -2.88 4.80
CA HIS A 215 15.20 -1.64 5.24
C HIS A 215 14.89 -0.46 4.30
N VAL A 216 14.64 -0.70 3.01
CA VAL A 216 14.17 0.33 2.07
C VAL A 216 12.80 0.87 2.51
N ASN A 217 11.98 0.10 3.23
CA ASN A 217 10.73 0.60 3.79
C ASN A 217 10.97 1.72 4.82
N ILE A 218 12.13 1.79 5.48
CA ILE A 218 12.52 2.93 6.35
C ILE A 218 12.61 4.22 5.52
N LEU A 219 13.19 4.13 4.32
CA LEU A 219 13.32 5.28 3.41
C LEU A 219 11.95 5.71 2.90
N ARG A 220 11.12 4.76 2.44
CA ARG A 220 9.75 5.02 1.97
C ARG A 220 8.90 5.69 3.05
N THR A 221 8.92 5.15 4.27
CA THR A 221 8.13 5.69 5.39
C THR A 221 8.63 7.05 5.84
N THR A 222 9.94 7.33 5.78
CA THR A 222 10.47 8.66 6.09
C THR A 222 9.95 9.72 5.13
N ILE A 223 9.99 9.45 3.82
CA ILE A 223 9.47 10.39 2.80
C ILE A 223 7.96 10.58 2.94
N ALA A 224 7.22 9.49 3.10
CA ALA A 224 5.77 9.56 3.31
C ALA A 224 5.40 10.34 4.57
N SER A 225 6.16 10.17 5.65
CA SER A 225 5.96 10.91 6.91
C SER A 225 6.22 12.41 6.75
N ALA A 226 7.26 12.77 6.00
CA ALA A 226 7.57 14.17 5.70
C ALA A 226 6.48 14.80 4.83
N ALA A 227 5.99 14.09 3.81
CA ALA A 227 4.88 14.54 2.98
C ALA A 227 3.59 14.72 3.81
N ALA A 228 3.30 13.79 4.72
CA ALA A 228 2.14 13.88 5.60
C ALA A 228 2.19 15.09 6.54
N ALA A 229 3.35 15.35 7.13
CA ALA A 229 3.56 16.51 8.00
C ALA A 229 3.42 17.83 7.23
N LEU A 230 4.04 17.94 6.06
CA LEU A 230 4.02 19.16 5.23
C LEU A 230 2.66 19.39 4.56
N GLY A 231 1.92 18.33 4.24
CA GLY A 231 0.52 18.39 3.80
C GLY A 231 -0.46 18.75 4.92
N GLY A 232 0.03 18.87 6.16
CA GLY A 232 -0.73 19.32 7.31
C GLY A 232 -1.65 18.25 7.88
N ALA A 233 -1.20 16.99 8.01
CA ALA A 233 -1.90 16.00 8.82
C ALA A 233 -1.90 16.39 10.31
N ASP A 234 -3.03 16.18 11.00
CA ASP A 234 -3.15 16.47 12.44
C ASP A 234 -2.52 15.37 13.31
N SER A 235 -2.48 14.15 12.78
CA SER A 235 -1.83 13.00 13.41
C SER A 235 -1.26 12.07 12.35
N LEU A 236 -0.20 11.33 12.71
CA LEU A 236 0.53 10.46 11.80
C LEU A 236 0.83 9.10 12.43
N THR A 237 0.40 8.03 11.76
CA THR A 237 0.87 6.67 12.03
C THR A 237 1.96 6.29 11.03
N VAL A 238 3.17 6.03 11.54
CA VAL A 238 4.27 5.47 10.75
C VAL A 238 4.31 3.97 10.95
N LEU A 239 4.14 3.22 9.87
CA LEU A 239 4.23 1.77 9.89
C LEU A 239 5.68 1.32 10.12
N PRO A 240 5.92 0.31 10.96
CA PRO A 240 7.25 -0.28 11.12
C PRO A 240 7.74 -0.96 9.84
N PHE A 241 9.02 -0.80 9.50
CA PHE A 241 9.58 -1.25 8.22
C PHE A 241 9.45 -2.76 7.92
N THR A 242 9.25 -3.57 8.96
CA THR A 242 9.05 -5.03 8.89
C THR A 242 7.59 -5.45 8.70
N TYR A 243 6.64 -4.50 8.59
CA TYR A 243 5.21 -4.81 8.63
C TYR A 243 4.76 -5.75 7.50
N ALA A 244 5.37 -5.68 6.31
CA ALA A 244 5.06 -6.62 5.23
C ALA A 244 5.59 -8.04 5.49
N ASN A 245 6.64 -8.18 6.30
CA ASN A 245 7.25 -9.46 6.66
C ASN A 245 6.49 -10.14 7.81
N GLY A 246 5.92 -9.37 8.74
CA GLY A 246 5.22 -9.88 9.91
C GLY A 246 5.05 -8.86 11.03
N GLN A 247 4.80 -9.35 12.23
CA GLN A 247 4.59 -8.55 13.42
C GLN A 247 5.84 -7.71 13.74
N PRO A 248 5.69 -6.39 13.88
CA PRO A 248 6.82 -5.52 14.22
C PRO A 248 7.42 -5.86 15.58
N ASP A 249 8.73 -5.96 15.67
CA ASP A 249 9.44 -6.13 16.93
C ASP A 249 9.65 -4.78 17.66
N ALA A 250 10.44 -4.76 18.73
CA ALA A 250 10.74 -3.53 19.47
C ALA A 250 11.60 -2.54 18.66
N LEU A 251 12.51 -3.05 17.81
CA LEU A 251 13.40 -2.23 17.00
C LEU A 251 12.62 -1.52 15.89
N ALA A 252 11.80 -2.25 15.15
CA ALA A 252 10.97 -1.72 14.07
C ALA A 252 10.00 -0.66 14.60
N ARG A 253 9.34 -0.91 15.75
CA ARG A 253 8.49 0.09 16.41
C ARG A 253 9.26 1.32 16.88
N ARG A 254 10.49 1.13 17.41
CA ARG A 254 11.37 2.23 17.80
C ARG A 254 11.76 3.11 16.61
N ILE A 255 12.11 2.50 15.47
CA ILE A 255 12.47 3.24 14.25
C ILE A 255 11.28 4.04 13.73
N ALA A 256 10.09 3.42 13.63
CA ALA A 256 8.87 4.10 13.18
C ALA A 256 8.54 5.35 14.02
N ARG A 257 8.64 5.24 15.36
CA ARG A 257 8.46 6.39 16.25
C ARG A 257 9.57 7.43 16.08
N ASN A 258 10.83 7.00 15.98
CA ASN A 258 11.97 7.91 15.89
C ASN A 258 11.98 8.71 14.57
N ILE A 259 11.45 8.17 13.47
CA ILE A 259 11.24 8.94 12.24
C ILE A 259 10.43 10.21 12.54
N GLN A 260 9.31 10.09 13.25
CA GLN A 260 8.48 11.24 13.60
C GLN A 260 9.23 12.23 14.50
N ILE A 261 9.99 11.72 15.48
CA ILE A 261 10.80 12.56 16.40
C ILE A 261 11.85 13.35 15.62
N ILE A 262 12.58 12.71 14.70
CA ILE A 262 13.60 13.37 13.88
C ILE A 262 12.95 14.45 13.01
N LEU A 263 11.83 14.14 12.36
CA LEU A 263 11.13 15.11 11.52
C LEU A 263 10.65 16.33 12.32
N LEU A 264 10.19 16.13 13.55
CA LEU A 264 9.72 17.19 14.43
C LEU A 264 10.87 18.01 15.03
N GLU A 265 11.83 17.35 15.68
CA GLU A 265 12.81 17.97 16.56
C GLU A 265 14.10 18.39 15.84
N GLU A 266 14.52 17.63 14.81
CA GLU A 266 15.81 17.86 14.13
C GLU A 266 15.60 18.54 12.77
N ALA A 267 14.62 18.09 12.00
CA ALA A 267 14.30 18.66 10.69
C ALA A 267 13.33 19.85 10.78
N SER A 268 12.71 20.09 11.95
CA SER A 268 11.84 21.24 12.21
C SER A 268 10.65 21.37 11.25
N LEU A 269 10.11 20.25 10.75
CA LEU A 269 8.99 20.27 9.78
C LEU A 269 7.72 20.92 10.34
N GLY A 270 7.57 20.98 11.67
CA GLY A 270 6.45 21.65 12.34
C GLY A 270 6.67 23.13 12.66
N ALA A 271 7.80 23.74 12.27
CA ALA A 271 8.14 25.11 12.67
C ALA A 271 7.37 26.20 11.92
N VAL A 272 6.85 25.90 10.73
CA VAL A 272 6.10 26.84 9.87
C VAL A 272 4.79 26.19 9.45
N ILE A 273 3.69 26.94 9.53
CA ILE A 273 2.39 26.50 9.04
C ILE A 273 2.42 26.52 7.50
N ASP A 274 2.02 25.41 6.87
CA ASP A 274 1.99 25.21 5.42
C ASP A 274 3.22 25.80 4.68
N PRO A 275 4.42 25.25 4.89
CA PRO A 275 5.63 25.73 4.22
C PRO A 275 5.60 25.53 2.69
N SER A 276 4.70 24.66 2.19
CA SER A 276 4.46 24.45 0.77
C SER A 276 3.58 25.51 0.12
N GLY A 277 2.89 26.33 0.92
CA GLY A 277 1.99 27.38 0.45
C GLY A 277 2.68 28.37 -0.47
N GLY A 278 2.05 28.65 -1.62
CA GLY A 278 2.57 29.55 -2.65
C GLY A 278 3.54 28.91 -3.64
N SER A 279 3.91 27.64 -3.47
CA SER A 279 4.60 26.88 -4.53
C SER A 279 3.64 26.65 -5.70
N TRP A 280 3.91 27.26 -6.86
CA TRP A 280 3.05 27.13 -8.04
C TRP A 280 2.69 25.68 -8.36
N TYR A 281 3.67 24.77 -8.32
CA TYR A 281 3.45 23.35 -8.59
C TYR A 281 2.52 22.69 -7.56
N VAL A 282 2.71 22.94 -6.26
CA VAL A 282 1.87 22.34 -5.22
C VAL A 282 0.46 22.91 -5.26
N GLU A 283 0.30 24.22 -5.48
CA GLU A 283 -1.01 24.87 -5.59
C GLU A 283 -1.80 24.34 -6.79
N ASP A 284 -1.19 24.34 -7.97
CA ASP A 284 -1.80 23.87 -9.22
C ASP A 284 -2.17 22.38 -9.12
N PHE A 285 -1.25 21.56 -8.61
CA PHE A 285 -1.49 20.14 -8.46
C PHE A 285 -2.56 19.81 -7.41
N THR A 286 -2.60 20.56 -6.29
CA THR A 286 -3.67 20.44 -5.29
C THR A 286 -5.03 20.75 -5.91
N GLN A 287 -5.12 21.80 -6.70
CA GLN A 287 -6.36 22.21 -7.37
C GLN A 287 -6.82 21.15 -8.39
N ASP A 288 -5.91 20.66 -9.21
CA ASP A 288 -6.20 19.62 -10.20
C ASP A 288 -6.65 18.32 -9.54
N LEU A 289 -5.99 17.93 -8.45
CA LEU A 289 -6.33 16.73 -7.69
C LEU A 289 -7.71 16.87 -7.05
N ALA A 290 -8.02 18.01 -6.43
CA ALA A 290 -9.33 18.28 -5.85
C ALA A 290 -10.45 18.30 -6.91
N ALA A 291 -10.20 18.90 -8.09
CA ALA A 291 -11.18 18.94 -9.18
C ALA A 291 -11.50 17.55 -9.74
N LYS A 292 -10.48 16.71 -9.93
CA LYS A 292 -10.65 15.32 -10.36
C LYS A 292 -11.41 14.50 -9.30
N ALA A 293 -11.01 14.62 -8.03
CA ALA A 293 -11.70 13.95 -6.93
C ALA A 293 -13.17 14.37 -6.82
N TRP A 294 -13.46 15.66 -6.99
CA TRP A 294 -14.83 16.18 -6.99
C TRP A 294 -15.68 15.58 -8.12
N THR A 295 -15.09 15.44 -9.32
CA THR A 295 -15.78 14.85 -10.47
C THR A 295 -16.13 13.39 -10.21
N LEU A 296 -15.15 12.60 -9.74
CA LEU A 296 -15.36 11.20 -9.35
C LEU A 296 -16.37 11.07 -8.19
N PHE A 297 -16.34 11.99 -7.23
CA PHE A 297 -17.31 12.03 -6.14
C PHE A 297 -18.74 12.21 -6.67
N GLN A 298 -18.94 13.11 -7.65
CA GLN A 298 -20.24 13.29 -8.30
C GLN A 298 -20.71 12.04 -9.05
N GLU A 299 -19.79 11.28 -9.66
CA GLU A 299 -20.10 10.00 -10.29
C GLU A 299 -20.56 8.96 -9.26
N ILE A 300 -19.90 8.88 -8.10
CA ILE A 300 -20.31 8.00 -6.99
C ILE A 300 -21.70 8.40 -6.48
N GLU A 301 -21.96 9.69 -6.28
CA GLU A 301 -23.29 10.19 -5.87
C GLU A 301 -24.36 9.87 -6.92
N ALA A 302 -24.04 9.93 -8.21
CA ALA A 302 -24.95 9.53 -9.28
C ALA A 302 -25.31 8.03 -9.26
N GLN A 303 -24.49 7.18 -8.64
CA GLN A 303 -24.82 5.77 -8.40
C GLN A 303 -25.81 5.56 -7.24
N GLY A 304 -26.14 6.61 -6.48
CA GLY A 304 -26.97 6.55 -5.28
C GLY A 304 -26.17 6.75 -3.97
N GLY A 305 -24.92 7.18 -4.05
CA GLY A 305 -24.02 7.34 -2.91
C GLY A 305 -23.14 6.11 -2.66
N MET A 306 -22.26 6.20 -1.66
CA MET A 306 -21.20 5.22 -1.43
C MET A 306 -21.73 3.79 -1.18
N ALA A 307 -22.75 3.63 -0.34
CA ALA A 307 -23.33 2.32 0.00
C ALA A 307 -23.84 1.58 -1.25
N GLU A 308 -24.55 2.30 -2.12
CA GLU A 308 -25.10 1.74 -3.36
C GLU A 308 -24.00 1.50 -4.40
N ALA A 309 -23.01 2.39 -4.49
CA ALA A 309 -21.86 2.23 -5.38
C ALA A 309 -21.02 0.98 -5.04
N LEU A 310 -20.81 0.71 -3.74
CA LEU A 310 -20.16 -0.52 -3.26
C LEU A 310 -20.99 -1.77 -3.57
N SER A 311 -22.31 -1.70 -3.35
CA SER A 311 -23.23 -2.82 -3.61
C SER A 311 -23.30 -3.20 -5.09
N LYS A 312 -23.19 -2.22 -5.99
CA LYS A 312 -23.16 -2.41 -7.44
C LYS A 312 -21.81 -2.84 -7.99
N GLY A 313 -20.74 -2.87 -7.19
CA GLY A 313 -19.38 -3.16 -7.67
C GLY A 313 -18.71 -1.99 -8.41
N PHE A 314 -19.28 -0.77 -8.36
CA PHE A 314 -18.77 0.39 -9.10
C PHE A 314 -17.39 0.82 -8.57
N ILE A 315 -17.25 0.93 -7.25
CA ILE A 315 -15.99 1.31 -6.60
C ILE A 315 -14.91 0.26 -6.92
N GLN A 316 -15.23 -1.01 -6.74
CA GLN A 316 -14.33 -2.13 -6.97
C GLN A 316 -13.78 -2.13 -8.40
N SER A 317 -14.67 -1.97 -9.39
CA SER A 317 -14.29 -1.92 -10.80
C SER A 317 -13.38 -0.73 -11.11
N MET A 318 -13.74 0.47 -10.60
CA MET A 318 -12.96 1.70 -10.79
C MET A 318 -11.54 1.57 -10.22
N LEU A 319 -11.39 0.97 -9.04
CA LEU A 319 -10.08 0.78 -8.41
C LEU A 319 -9.28 -0.32 -9.10
N ALA A 320 -9.92 -1.42 -9.51
CA ALA A 320 -9.28 -2.53 -10.21
C ALA A 320 -8.64 -2.08 -11.53
N GLU A 321 -9.32 -1.24 -12.33
CA GLU A 321 -8.76 -0.70 -13.57
C GLU A 321 -7.46 0.09 -13.32
N THR A 322 -7.45 0.89 -12.26
CA THR A 322 -6.28 1.71 -11.87
C THR A 322 -5.14 0.84 -11.34
N ALA A 323 -5.47 -0.16 -10.52
CA ALA A 323 -4.52 -1.12 -9.99
C ALA A 323 -3.86 -1.94 -11.11
N GLU A 324 -4.64 -2.40 -12.10
CA GLU A 324 -4.14 -3.14 -13.26
C GLU A 324 -3.27 -2.27 -14.17
N ALA A 325 -3.63 -1.00 -14.38
CA ALA A 325 -2.79 -0.07 -15.12
C ALA A 325 -1.43 0.12 -14.45
N ARG A 326 -1.41 0.32 -13.12
CA ARG A 326 -0.18 0.42 -12.33
C ARG A 326 0.63 -0.87 -12.39
N ALA A 327 -0.01 -2.03 -12.23
CA ALA A 327 0.66 -3.32 -12.32
C ALA A 327 1.32 -3.54 -13.69
N ARG A 328 0.66 -3.14 -14.78
CA ARG A 328 1.25 -3.14 -16.12
C ARG A 328 2.45 -2.21 -16.22
N ASP A 329 2.37 -1.01 -15.68
CA ASP A 329 3.48 -0.04 -15.75
C ASP A 329 4.70 -0.50 -14.94
N ILE A 330 4.49 -1.12 -13.78
CA ILE A 330 5.55 -1.77 -13.00
C ILE A 330 6.14 -2.96 -13.77
N ALA A 331 5.30 -3.82 -14.34
CA ALA A 331 5.75 -4.98 -15.10
C ALA A 331 6.56 -4.56 -16.33
N LEU A 332 6.25 -3.41 -16.94
CA LEU A 332 7.02 -2.84 -18.06
C LEU A 332 8.25 -2.03 -17.62
N GLY A 333 8.49 -1.89 -16.31
CA GLY A 333 9.59 -1.09 -15.76
C GLY A 333 9.45 0.42 -15.99
N LYS A 334 8.23 0.93 -16.15
CA LYS A 334 7.96 2.38 -16.13
C LYS A 334 7.94 2.94 -14.72
N GLU A 335 7.50 2.12 -13.76
CA GLU A 335 7.60 2.37 -12.33
C GLU A 335 8.58 1.37 -11.73
N GLU A 336 9.67 1.86 -11.16
CA GLU A 336 10.70 1.04 -10.55
C GLU A 336 10.46 0.87 -9.04
N LEU A 337 10.75 -0.33 -8.53
CA LEU A 337 10.68 -0.65 -7.11
C LEU A 337 12.10 -0.90 -6.61
N THR A 338 12.71 0.09 -5.96
CA THR A 338 14.06 -0.03 -5.38
C THR A 338 14.14 -1.18 -4.37
N GLY A 339 15.16 -2.01 -4.48
CA GLY A 339 15.37 -3.23 -3.68
C GLY A 339 14.51 -4.41 -4.13
N VAL A 340 13.67 -4.25 -5.18
CA VAL A 340 12.75 -5.29 -5.68
C VAL A 340 12.99 -5.52 -7.18
N SER A 341 12.54 -4.60 -8.03
CA SER A 341 12.72 -4.67 -9.49
C SER A 341 13.95 -3.89 -9.97
N SER A 342 14.41 -2.92 -9.18
CA SER A 342 15.59 -2.10 -9.46
C SER A 342 16.56 -2.21 -8.27
N PHE A 343 17.82 -2.51 -8.57
CA PHE A 343 18.87 -2.79 -7.57
C PHE A 343 18.51 -3.89 -6.55
N PRO A 344 18.07 -5.09 -7.00
CA PRO A 344 17.82 -6.21 -6.09
C PRO A 344 19.11 -6.74 -5.45
N ASP A 345 19.02 -7.19 -4.20
CA ASP A 345 20.11 -7.86 -3.48
C ASP A 345 19.74 -9.33 -3.22
N LEU A 346 20.46 -10.26 -3.87
CA LEU A 346 20.24 -11.70 -3.70
C LEU A 346 20.81 -12.23 -2.38
N ASP A 347 21.76 -11.52 -1.80
CA ASP A 347 22.46 -11.89 -0.56
C ASP A 347 21.89 -11.14 0.65
N GLU A 348 20.73 -10.49 0.48
CA GLU A 348 20.06 -9.76 1.55
C GLU A 348 19.83 -10.65 2.78
N THR A 349 20.06 -10.10 3.97
CA THR A 349 19.78 -10.84 5.21
C THR A 349 18.30 -10.77 5.52
N PRO A 350 17.57 -11.90 5.58
CA PRO A 350 16.15 -11.88 5.90
C PRO A 350 15.92 -11.34 7.31
N VAL A 351 14.86 -10.55 7.47
CA VAL A 351 14.42 -10.13 8.80
C VAL A 351 13.51 -11.22 9.37
N SER A 352 13.87 -11.75 10.55
CA SER A 352 13.06 -12.72 11.26
C SER A 352 12.07 -12.01 12.18
N VAL A 353 10.78 -12.11 11.84
CA VAL A 353 9.66 -11.61 12.64
C VAL A 353 8.58 -12.68 12.73
N ASP A 354 7.78 -12.63 13.79
CA ASP A 354 6.62 -13.52 13.90
C ASP A 354 5.61 -13.19 12.79
N PRO A 355 5.00 -14.19 12.14
CA PRO A 355 3.95 -13.94 11.16
C PRO A 355 2.79 -13.14 11.78
N HIS A 356 2.13 -12.30 10.98
CA HIS A 356 0.87 -11.70 11.40
C HIS A 356 -0.15 -12.80 11.71
N PRO A 357 -1.00 -12.62 12.73
CA PRO A 357 -2.14 -13.50 12.93
C PRO A 357 -2.99 -13.54 11.65
N VAL A 358 -3.63 -14.68 11.38
CA VAL A 358 -4.67 -14.72 10.34
C VAL A 358 -5.94 -14.15 10.97
N PRO A 359 -6.58 -13.12 10.38
CA PRO A 359 -7.83 -12.61 10.90
C PRO A 359 -8.94 -13.65 10.72
N ASP A 360 -9.91 -13.64 11.63
CA ASP A 360 -11.10 -14.49 11.51
C ASP A 360 -11.95 -14.02 10.31
N ASP A 361 -12.71 -14.92 9.70
CA ASP A 361 -13.69 -14.55 8.67
C ASP A 361 -14.99 -14.04 9.31
N LEU A 362 -15.76 -13.26 8.55
CA LEU A 362 -17.09 -12.83 8.99
C LEU A 362 -18.09 -13.96 8.74
N GLU A 363 -18.73 -14.43 9.80
CA GLU A 363 -19.80 -15.42 9.72
C GLU A 363 -21.16 -14.75 9.46
N ASP A 364 -21.97 -15.33 8.57
CA ASP A 364 -23.36 -14.92 8.25
C ASP A 364 -23.60 -13.41 8.02
N PRO A 365 -22.95 -12.79 7.00
CA PRO A 365 -23.14 -11.37 6.72
C PRO A 365 -24.58 -11.05 6.29
N ALA A 366 -25.11 -9.93 6.79
CA ALA A 366 -26.39 -9.37 6.35
C ALA A 366 -26.27 -8.60 5.02
N ILE A 367 -25.09 -8.04 4.75
CA ILE A 367 -24.73 -7.41 3.47
C ILE A 367 -23.43 -8.03 2.97
N THR A 368 -23.36 -8.28 1.67
CA THR A 368 -22.15 -8.75 0.99
C THR A 368 -21.87 -7.88 -0.24
N VAL A 369 -20.61 -7.54 -0.44
CA VAL A 369 -20.07 -6.88 -1.64
C VAL A 369 -18.79 -7.58 -2.07
N GLU A 370 -18.29 -7.30 -3.27
CA GLU A 370 -16.93 -7.73 -3.63
C GLU A 370 -15.92 -6.98 -2.74
N PRO A 371 -15.04 -7.69 -2.00
CA PRO A 371 -14.05 -7.04 -1.14
C PRO A 371 -12.99 -6.31 -1.97
N ILE A 372 -12.41 -5.27 -1.38
CA ILE A 372 -11.29 -4.53 -1.93
C ILE A 372 -10.02 -4.99 -1.19
N PRO A 373 -9.26 -5.97 -1.75
CA PRO A 373 -8.07 -6.50 -1.09
C PRO A 373 -6.91 -5.51 -1.16
N LEU A 374 -6.01 -5.56 -0.18
CA LEU A 374 -4.70 -4.93 -0.28
C LEU A 374 -3.96 -5.51 -1.50
N ARG A 375 -3.43 -4.63 -2.36
CA ARG A 375 -2.62 -5.02 -3.53
C ARG A 375 -1.26 -4.36 -3.45
N ARG A 376 -0.19 -5.10 -3.18
CA ARG A 376 1.17 -4.51 -3.13
C ARG A 376 1.87 -4.68 -4.47
N PRO A 377 2.34 -3.59 -5.12
CA PRO A 377 3.21 -3.62 -6.30
C PRO A 377 4.36 -4.64 -6.28
N ALA A 378 4.93 -4.92 -5.11
CA ALA A 378 6.06 -5.82 -4.96
C ALA A 378 5.69 -7.31 -4.98
N GLU A 379 4.42 -7.68 -4.75
CA GLU A 379 4.00 -9.08 -4.58
C GLU A 379 4.38 -10.01 -5.74
N PRO A 380 4.24 -9.63 -7.01
CA PRO A 380 4.66 -10.49 -8.12
C PRO A 380 6.15 -10.83 -8.08
N PHE A 381 7.01 -9.88 -7.70
CA PHE A 381 8.45 -10.12 -7.54
C PHE A 381 8.77 -10.94 -6.30
N GLU A 382 8.05 -10.69 -5.20
CA GLU A 382 8.16 -11.47 -3.97
C GLU A 382 7.84 -12.95 -4.21
N MET A 383 6.78 -13.27 -4.96
CA MET A 383 6.44 -14.65 -5.30
C MET A 383 7.54 -15.35 -6.11
N LEU A 384 8.18 -14.62 -7.04
CA LEU A 384 9.34 -15.13 -7.79
C LEU A 384 10.52 -15.38 -6.84
N ARG A 385 10.87 -14.40 -6.00
CA ARG A 385 11.98 -14.54 -5.04
C ARG A 385 11.74 -15.66 -4.02
N GLU A 386 10.52 -15.80 -3.50
CA GLU A 386 10.13 -16.89 -2.59
C GLU A 386 10.31 -18.26 -3.25
N ALA A 387 9.95 -18.42 -4.54
CA ALA A 387 10.17 -19.66 -5.27
C ALA A 387 11.67 -19.96 -5.48
N SER A 388 12.49 -18.93 -5.74
CA SER A 388 13.94 -19.06 -5.85
C SER A 388 14.61 -19.39 -4.51
N ASP A 389 14.17 -18.77 -3.42
CA ASP A 389 14.71 -19.05 -2.09
C ASP A 389 14.36 -20.48 -1.63
N ALA A 390 13.17 -20.97 -1.97
CA ALA A 390 12.82 -22.38 -1.75
C ALA A 390 13.69 -23.35 -2.58
N TYR A 391 14.09 -22.94 -3.79
CA TYR A 391 15.05 -23.70 -4.60
C TYR A 391 16.44 -23.69 -3.96
N LEU A 392 16.91 -22.53 -3.49
CA LEU A 392 18.19 -22.38 -2.77
C LEU A 392 18.24 -23.28 -1.53
N GLU A 393 17.16 -23.32 -0.74
CA GLU A 393 17.08 -24.20 0.44
C GLU A 393 17.16 -25.70 0.06
N ALA A 394 16.56 -26.09 -1.07
CA ALA A 394 16.53 -27.48 -1.52
C ALA A 394 17.82 -27.94 -2.23
N CYS A 395 18.52 -27.02 -2.91
CA CYS A 395 19.65 -27.34 -3.80
C CYS A 395 21.00 -26.79 -3.31
N GLU A 396 21.02 -25.98 -2.24
CA GLU A 396 22.20 -25.30 -1.69
C GLU A 396 22.89 -24.31 -2.67
N HIS A 397 22.22 -23.96 -3.76
CA HIS A 397 22.61 -22.90 -4.68
C HIS A 397 21.36 -22.26 -5.31
N ARG A 398 21.47 -21.01 -5.76
CA ARG A 398 20.36 -20.35 -6.46
C ARG A 398 20.16 -20.95 -7.86
N PRO A 399 18.95 -20.82 -8.44
CA PRO A 399 18.77 -21.10 -9.85
C PRO A 399 19.65 -20.17 -10.70
N GLY A 400 20.37 -20.75 -11.66
CA GLY A 400 21.35 -20.02 -12.48
C GLY A 400 20.92 -19.87 -13.94
N ILE A 401 21.37 -18.81 -14.60
CA ILE A 401 21.35 -18.63 -16.05
C ILE A 401 22.76 -18.42 -16.61
N SER A 402 23.07 -19.03 -17.75
CA SER A 402 24.34 -18.82 -18.43
C SER A 402 24.35 -17.50 -19.20
N LEU A 403 25.16 -16.54 -18.76
CA LEU A 403 25.29 -15.23 -19.40
C LEU A 403 26.46 -15.23 -20.39
N LEU A 404 26.16 -15.34 -21.68
CA LEU A 404 27.15 -15.35 -22.75
C LEU A 404 27.51 -13.92 -23.15
N THR A 405 28.74 -13.51 -22.87
CA THR A 405 29.26 -12.18 -23.25
C THR A 405 30.07 -12.27 -24.54
N LEU A 406 29.66 -11.52 -25.57
CA LEU A 406 30.34 -11.50 -26.87
C LEU A 406 31.14 -10.21 -27.07
N GLY A 407 32.30 -10.32 -27.72
CA GLY A 407 33.21 -9.20 -27.93
C GLY A 407 34.02 -8.80 -26.69
N ARG A 408 34.34 -7.51 -26.60
CA ARG A 408 35.11 -6.91 -25.49
C ARG A 408 34.17 -6.41 -24.41
N SER A 409 34.69 -6.15 -23.21
CA SER A 409 33.89 -5.60 -22.10
C SER A 409 33.14 -4.31 -22.43
N SER A 410 33.65 -3.49 -23.35
CA SER A 410 32.94 -2.30 -23.87
C SER A 410 31.67 -2.63 -24.64
N ASP A 411 31.60 -3.83 -25.23
CA ASP A 411 30.54 -4.24 -26.14
C ASP A 411 29.37 -4.85 -25.36
N TYR A 412 29.66 -5.55 -24.25
CA TYR A 412 28.65 -6.25 -23.45
C TYR A 412 28.39 -5.65 -22.06
N GLY A 413 29.32 -4.88 -21.47
CA GLY A 413 29.31 -4.57 -20.03
C GLY A 413 27.98 -4.03 -19.50
N ALA A 414 27.44 -2.98 -20.14
CA ALA A 414 26.16 -2.40 -19.72
C ALA A 414 24.97 -3.37 -19.85
N ARG A 415 24.98 -4.24 -20.87
CA ARG A 415 23.92 -5.25 -21.10
C ARG A 415 24.05 -6.41 -20.13
N ALA A 416 25.27 -6.83 -19.81
CA ALA A 416 25.53 -7.84 -18.79
C ALA A 416 25.04 -7.39 -17.41
N SER A 417 25.41 -6.18 -16.97
CA SER A 417 24.92 -5.64 -15.69
C SER A 417 23.40 -5.45 -15.67
N TYR A 418 22.79 -5.04 -16.79
CA TYR A 418 21.33 -4.98 -16.88
C TYR A 418 20.69 -6.38 -16.78
N ALA A 419 21.28 -7.39 -17.42
CA ALA A 419 20.81 -8.78 -17.33
C ALA A 419 20.91 -9.31 -15.91
N GLU A 420 22.04 -9.09 -15.24
CA GLU A 420 22.29 -9.44 -13.85
C GLU A 420 21.20 -8.88 -12.94
N MET A 421 20.93 -7.57 -13.01
CA MET A 421 19.87 -6.93 -12.23
C MET A 421 18.48 -7.47 -12.59
N PHE A 422 18.22 -7.67 -13.89
CA PHE A 422 16.93 -8.17 -14.39
C PHE A 422 16.60 -9.56 -13.83
N PHE A 423 17.54 -10.51 -13.91
CA PHE A 423 17.35 -11.86 -13.41
C PHE A 423 17.38 -11.93 -11.88
N ALA A 424 18.19 -11.10 -11.23
CA ALA A 424 18.22 -11.00 -9.78
C ALA A 424 16.88 -10.54 -9.19
N ALA A 425 16.10 -9.72 -9.90
CA ALA A 425 14.74 -9.35 -9.47
C ALA A 425 13.80 -10.57 -9.36
N GLY A 426 14.06 -11.64 -10.12
CA GLY A 426 13.38 -12.92 -10.02
C GLY A 426 14.10 -13.95 -9.15
N GLY A 427 15.16 -13.57 -8.44
CA GLY A 427 15.96 -14.49 -7.62
C GLY A 427 16.91 -15.38 -8.42
N ILE A 428 17.17 -15.09 -9.68
CA ILE A 428 18.01 -15.93 -10.55
C ILE A 428 19.43 -15.36 -10.59
N GLU A 429 20.42 -16.20 -10.29
CA GLU A 429 21.83 -15.85 -10.45
C GLU A 429 22.26 -15.94 -11.90
N THR A 430 23.18 -15.06 -12.30
CA THR A 430 23.81 -15.17 -13.62
C THR A 430 25.23 -15.73 -13.48
N VAL A 431 25.57 -16.67 -14.35
CA VAL A 431 26.90 -17.27 -14.43
C VAL A 431 27.51 -16.84 -15.76
N ALA A 432 28.51 -15.95 -15.69
CA ALA A 432 29.17 -15.44 -16.88
C ALA A 432 29.96 -16.56 -17.60
N ILE A 433 29.75 -16.67 -18.90
CA ILE A 433 30.52 -17.51 -19.82
C ILE A 433 31.11 -16.57 -20.87
N ASP A 434 32.43 -16.61 -21.02
CA ASP A 434 33.11 -15.84 -22.05
C ASP A 434 32.74 -16.38 -23.45
N GLY A 435 32.80 -15.56 -24.50
CA GLY A 435 32.47 -15.99 -25.86
C GLY A 435 33.35 -17.12 -26.41
N SER A 436 34.43 -17.50 -25.71
CA SER A 436 35.26 -18.66 -26.04
C SER A 436 34.88 -19.94 -25.27
N GLY A 437 34.10 -19.80 -24.20
CA GLY A 437 33.60 -20.88 -23.36
C GLY A 437 32.47 -21.65 -24.02
N ALA A 438 32.47 -22.97 -23.82
CA ALA A 438 31.37 -23.81 -24.28
C ALA A 438 30.17 -23.67 -23.33
N TYR A 439 28.99 -23.40 -23.87
CA TYR A 439 27.74 -23.49 -23.12
C TYR A 439 27.55 -24.92 -22.59
N ASP A 440 27.28 -25.03 -21.30
CA ASP A 440 27.00 -26.30 -20.63
C ASP A 440 25.56 -26.30 -20.09
N LYS A 441 24.70 -27.07 -20.76
CA LYS A 441 23.29 -27.23 -20.36
C LYS A 441 23.12 -27.83 -18.95
N SER A 442 24.14 -28.47 -18.38
CA SER A 442 24.10 -29.00 -17.03
C SER A 442 24.25 -27.91 -15.96
N VAL A 443 24.84 -26.76 -16.32
CA VAL A 443 24.90 -25.56 -15.47
C VAL A 443 23.56 -24.83 -15.48
N SER A 444 22.99 -24.61 -16.66
CA SER A 444 21.65 -24.05 -16.80
C SER A 444 21.00 -24.43 -18.12
N PRO A 445 19.70 -24.77 -18.16
CA PRO A 445 18.97 -24.97 -19.41
C PRO A 445 18.70 -23.65 -20.17
N ILE A 446 19.08 -22.50 -19.61
CA ILE A 446 18.86 -21.17 -20.17
C ILE A 446 20.20 -20.49 -20.46
N ALA A 447 20.29 -19.86 -21.64
CA ALA A 447 21.37 -18.97 -22.01
C ALA A 447 20.86 -17.54 -22.29
N CYS A 448 21.66 -16.54 -21.97
CA CYS A 448 21.36 -15.12 -22.24
C CYS A 448 22.52 -14.46 -22.97
N LEU A 449 22.26 -13.94 -24.16
CA LEU A 449 23.25 -13.25 -24.99
C LEU A 449 23.36 -11.78 -24.59
N CYS A 450 24.60 -11.32 -24.36
CA CYS A 450 24.96 -9.94 -24.07
C CYS A 450 26.10 -9.46 -24.97
N ALA A 451 25.80 -8.52 -25.86
CA ALA A 451 26.75 -7.87 -26.75
C ALA A 451 26.15 -6.57 -27.31
N SER A 452 26.90 -5.78 -28.06
CA SER A 452 26.36 -4.62 -28.78
C SER A 452 25.51 -5.04 -29.98
N ASP A 453 24.73 -4.12 -30.54
CA ASP A 453 23.90 -4.42 -31.72
C ASP A 453 24.76 -4.78 -32.94
N ASP A 454 25.94 -4.16 -33.08
CA ASP A 454 26.91 -4.49 -34.14
C ASP A 454 27.36 -5.95 -34.03
N ILE A 455 27.73 -6.41 -32.83
CA ILE A 455 28.15 -7.80 -32.59
C ILE A 455 26.99 -8.78 -32.81
N TYR A 456 25.77 -8.43 -32.42
CA TYR A 456 24.61 -9.24 -32.74
C TYR A 456 24.40 -9.37 -34.26
N GLY A 457 24.70 -8.31 -35.02
CA GLY A 457 24.61 -8.30 -36.48
C GLY A 457 25.61 -9.24 -37.14
N ASP A 458 26.81 -9.31 -36.58
CA ASP A 458 27.89 -10.12 -37.12
C ASP A 458 27.78 -11.60 -36.75
N GLU A 459 27.44 -11.93 -35.48
CA GLU A 459 27.52 -13.30 -34.97
C GLU A 459 26.33 -13.76 -34.10
N GLY A 460 25.36 -12.89 -33.83
CA GLY A 460 24.25 -13.18 -32.90
C GLY A 460 23.37 -14.37 -33.33
N ALA A 461 22.98 -14.43 -34.60
CA ALA A 461 22.16 -15.53 -35.12
C ALA A 461 22.91 -16.88 -35.09
N GLN A 462 24.17 -16.88 -35.50
CA GLN A 462 24.99 -18.09 -35.46
C GLN A 462 25.19 -18.58 -34.02
N THR A 463 25.43 -17.66 -33.09
CA THR A 463 25.60 -17.97 -31.66
C THR A 463 24.31 -18.56 -31.06
N ALA A 464 23.16 -17.94 -31.32
CA ALA A 464 21.87 -18.45 -30.84
C ALA A 464 21.60 -19.89 -31.32
N LYS A 465 21.91 -20.17 -32.59
CA LYS A 465 21.77 -21.52 -33.15
C LYS A 465 22.70 -22.52 -32.47
N THR A 466 23.96 -22.13 -32.25
CA THR A 466 24.93 -22.97 -31.52
C THR A 466 24.46 -23.29 -30.10
N LEU A 467 23.85 -22.34 -29.40
CA LEU A 467 23.26 -22.59 -28.07
C LEU A 467 22.10 -23.58 -28.13
N LYS A 468 21.20 -23.45 -29.11
CA LYS A 468 20.11 -24.41 -29.31
C LYS A 468 20.61 -25.81 -29.65
N ASP A 469 21.60 -25.92 -30.55
CA ASP A 469 22.22 -27.19 -30.92
C ASP A 469 22.93 -27.84 -29.71
N ALA A 470 23.47 -27.04 -28.79
CA ALA A 470 24.06 -27.50 -27.53
C ALA A 470 23.01 -27.88 -26.46
N GLY A 471 21.72 -27.65 -26.73
CA GLY A 471 20.60 -28.08 -25.89
C GLY A 471 20.01 -27.02 -24.98
N ALA A 472 20.27 -25.73 -25.22
CA ALA A 472 19.60 -24.65 -24.50
C ALA A 472 18.08 -24.71 -24.74
N MET A 473 17.31 -24.87 -23.67
CA MET A 473 15.84 -24.87 -23.74
C MET A 473 15.32 -23.48 -24.04
N ARG A 474 15.98 -22.45 -23.48
CA ARG A 474 15.61 -21.05 -23.68
C ARG A 474 16.85 -20.18 -23.95
N VAL A 475 16.76 -19.30 -24.95
CA VAL A 475 17.82 -18.34 -25.30
C VAL A 475 17.23 -16.93 -25.26
N TYR A 476 17.68 -16.12 -24.31
CA TYR A 476 17.37 -14.70 -24.23
C TYR A 476 18.47 -13.87 -24.89
N LEU A 477 18.12 -12.65 -25.30
CA LEU A 477 19.07 -11.66 -25.79
C LEU A 477 18.78 -10.30 -25.18
N VAL A 478 19.80 -9.63 -24.66
CA VAL A 478 19.66 -8.31 -24.03
C VAL A 478 19.88 -7.22 -25.05
N GLY A 479 18.85 -6.41 -25.31
CA GLY A 479 18.87 -5.34 -26.30
C GLY A 479 17.59 -5.26 -27.13
N ARG A 480 17.51 -4.23 -27.97
CA ARG A 480 16.41 -4.02 -28.93
C ARG A 480 16.94 -4.27 -30.35
N PRO A 481 16.84 -5.49 -30.88
CA PRO A 481 17.54 -5.87 -32.12
C PRO A 481 16.96 -5.25 -33.41
N GLY A 482 15.98 -4.33 -33.32
CA GLY A 482 15.38 -3.67 -34.48
C GLY A 482 14.97 -4.65 -35.59
N ASP A 483 15.51 -4.43 -36.78
CA ASP A 483 15.23 -5.24 -37.98
C ASP A 483 15.73 -6.69 -37.88
N MET A 484 16.74 -6.95 -37.04
CA MET A 484 17.32 -8.28 -36.84
C MET A 484 16.44 -9.21 -36.02
N ARG A 485 15.37 -8.67 -35.39
CA ARG A 485 14.46 -9.43 -34.51
C ARG A 485 13.94 -10.71 -35.16
N LYS A 486 13.59 -10.65 -36.44
CA LYS A 486 13.02 -11.79 -37.18
C LYS A 486 14.07 -12.89 -37.40
N GLU A 487 15.27 -12.50 -37.80
CA GLU A 487 16.39 -13.42 -38.03
C GLU A 487 16.82 -14.11 -36.73
N LEU A 488 17.01 -13.33 -35.66
CA LEU A 488 17.38 -13.85 -34.34
C LEU A 488 16.33 -14.82 -33.78
N ARG A 489 15.03 -14.55 -33.97
CA ARG A 489 13.95 -15.48 -33.61
C ARG A 489 14.04 -16.79 -34.38
N GLN A 490 14.28 -16.73 -35.70
CA GLN A 490 14.44 -17.92 -36.54
C GLN A 490 15.69 -18.73 -36.16
N ALA A 491 16.73 -18.04 -35.67
CA ALA A 491 17.95 -18.66 -35.19
C ALA A 491 17.83 -19.28 -33.79
N GLY A 492 16.72 -19.04 -33.08
CA GLY A 492 16.42 -19.67 -31.79
C GLY A 492 16.39 -18.74 -30.57
N VAL A 493 16.44 -17.40 -30.75
CA VAL A 493 16.23 -16.47 -29.63
C VAL A 493 14.74 -16.44 -29.24
N ASP A 494 14.43 -16.83 -28.01
CA ASP A 494 13.07 -16.97 -27.48
C ASP A 494 12.54 -15.71 -26.77
N GLY A 495 13.41 -14.79 -26.36
CA GLY A 495 13.02 -13.57 -25.67
C GLY A 495 14.05 -12.44 -25.81
N PHE A 496 13.56 -11.20 -25.73
CA PHE A 496 14.37 -10.00 -25.85
C PHE A 496 14.21 -9.15 -24.58
N ILE A 497 15.28 -8.99 -23.84
CA ILE A 497 15.32 -8.28 -22.56
C ILE A 497 15.78 -6.85 -22.82
N HIS A 498 14.94 -5.87 -22.54
CA HIS A 498 15.24 -4.45 -22.73
C HIS A 498 14.32 -3.60 -21.87
N GLN A 499 14.63 -2.31 -21.68
CA GLN A 499 13.71 -1.38 -21.02
C GLN A 499 12.34 -1.41 -21.72
N GLY A 500 11.24 -1.55 -20.97
CA GLY A 500 9.90 -1.66 -21.54
C GLY A 500 9.46 -3.08 -21.97
N CYS A 501 10.27 -4.12 -21.78
CA CYS A 501 9.75 -5.49 -21.86
C CYS A 501 8.96 -5.82 -20.60
N ASN A 502 8.01 -6.77 -20.67
CA ASN A 502 7.31 -7.24 -19.49
C ASN A 502 8.26 -8.11 -18.65
N ILE A 503 8.77 -7.54 -17.55
CA ILE A 503 9.74 -8.14 -16.65
C ILE A 503 9.15 -9.40 -16.01
N ILE A 504 7.93 -9.31 -15.49
CA ILE A 504 7.26 -10.43 -14.81
C ILE A 504 7.05 -11.61 -15.76
N GLU A 505 6.52 -11.38 -16.96
CA GLU A 505 6.31 -12.45 -17.95
C GLU A 505 7.63 -13.15 -18.34
N MET A 506 8.72 -12.39 -18.50
CA MET A 506 10.02 -12.96 -18.85
C MET A 506 10.64 -13.76 -17.70
N LEU A 507 10.49 -13.27 -16.47
CA LEU A 507 10.97 -13.99 -15.29
C LEU A 507 10.13 -15.25 -15.04
N ASP A 508 8.81 -15.19 -15.26
CA ASP A 508 7.93 -16.35 -15.20
C ASP A 508 8.34 -17.43 -16.22
N ASP A 509 8.63 -17.07 -17.48
CA ASP A 509 9.13 -18.03 -18.47
C ASP A 509 10.48 -18.63 -18.04
N ALA A 510 11.37 -17.84 -17.45
CA ALA A 510 12.64 -18.34 -16.93
C ALA A 510 12.42 -19.33 -15.77
N HIS A 511 11.54 -18.99 -14.83
CA HIS A 511 11.16 -19.85 -13.69
C HIS A 511 10.57 -21.18 -14.15
N ASP A 512 9.68 -21.16 -15.15
CA ASP A 512 9.06 -22.36 -15.70
C ASP A 512 10.09 -23.31 -16.34
N VAL A 513 11.07 -22.77 -17.08
CA VAL A 513 12.13 -23.57 -17.71
C VAL A 513 13.12 -24.12 -16.67
N LEU A 514 13.39 -23.36 -15.60
CA LEU A 514 14.23 -23.79 -14.49
C LEU A 514 13.48 -24.75 -13.53
N GLY A 515 12.17 -24.93 -13.70
CA GLY A 515 11.36 -25.86 -12.92
C GLY A 515 11.02 -25.37 -11.52
N LEU A 516 11.00 -24.06 -11.30
CA LEU A 516 10.64 -23.47 -10.01
C LEU A 516 9.13 -23.58 -9.78
N LYS A 517 8.75 -24.02 -8.57
CA LYS A 517 7.35 -24.11 -8.16
C LYS A 517 6.96 -22.86 -7.38
N ARG A 518 6.14 -22.01 -8.00
CA ARG A 518 5.46 -20.89 -7.33
C ARG A 518 4.30 -21.46 -6.50
N ARG A 519 4.17 -21.02 -5.25
CA ARG A 519 3.14 -21.50 -4.30
C ARG A 519 1.81 -20.79 -4.47
#